data_AF-A0A6P0YLU0-F1
#
_entry.id   AF-A0A6P0YLU0-F1
#
_cell.length_a   1.000
_cell.length_b   1.000
_cell.length_c   1.000
_cell.angle_alpha   90.00
_cell.angle_beta   90.00
_cell.angle_gamma   90.00
#
_symmetry.space_group_name_H-M   'P 1'
#
loop_
_entity.id
_entity.type
_entity.pdbx_description
1 polymer ?
#
loop_
_entity_poly.entity_id
_entity_poly.type
_entity_poly.pdbx_seq_one_letter_code
_entity_poly.pdbx_strand_id
1 'polypeptide(L)'
;MLFPIEKGEQIDEKLIQRTLSPYSNKGTIYLQEARRVFKVGDSICSDVNSDKKYLVMGQFSIGESCYIDDTGHLNAVEFNICYNQLLYVAIAWGCDQQKLDCFQELTL
;
A
#
# COMPACT_ATOMS: atom_id res chain seq x y z
N MET A 1 -5.55 -5.77 -18.88
CA MET A 1 -6.89 -5.75 -18.24
C MET A 1 -6.66 -5.38 -16.78
N LEU A 2 -7.10 -4.18 -16.36
CA LEU A 2 -6.93 -3.73 -14.97
C LEU A 2 -7.82 -4.58 -14.07
N PHE A 3 -7.24 -5.21 -13.06
CA PHE A 3 -8.02 -5.99 -12.09
C PHE A 3 -8.83 -5.04 -11.19
N PRO A 4 -10.12 -5.32 -10.96
CA PRO A 4 -10.93 -4.51 -10.06
C PRO A 4 -10.39 -4.62 -8.63
N ILE A 5 -10.21 -3.46 -7.99
CA ILE A 5 -9.73 -3.27 -6.59
C ILE A 5 -10.59 -4.06 -5.58
N GLU A 6 -11.82 -4.41 -5.96
CA GLU A 6 -12.80 -5.13 -5.13
C GLU A 6 -12.47 -6.59 -4.83
N LYS A 7 -11.49 -7.20 -5.52
CA LYS A 7 -11.15 -8.63 -5.33
C LYS A 7 -9.92 -8.91 -4.47
N GLY A 8 -9.35 -7.89 -3.83
CA GLY A 8 -8.20 -8.04 -2.93
C GLY A 8 -8.59 -8.23 -1.47
N GLU A 9 -7.74 -8.93 -0.71
CA GLU A 9 -7.92 -9.09 0.73
C GLU A 9 -7.42 -7.83 1.46
N GLN A 10 -8.25 -7.26 2.35
CA GLN A 10 -7.90 -6.07 3.13
C GLN A 10 -6.66 -6.33 4.02
N ILE A 11 -5.74 -5.37 4.07
CA ILE A 11 -4.64 -5.34 5.04
C ILE A 11 -5.18 -4.76 6.36
N ASP A 12 -4.78 -5.34 7.49
CA ASP A 12 -5.22 -4.91 8.83
C ASP A 12 -5.03 -3.39 9.02
N GLU A 13 -6.10 -2.70 9.39
CA GLU A 13 -6.12 -1.26 9.62
C GLU A 13 -5.13 -0.84 10.71
N LYS A 14 -4.94 -1.66 11.75
CA LYS A 14 -3.97 -1.36 12.82
C LYS A 14 -2.54 -1.35 12.29
N LEU A 15 -2.22 -2.25 11.36
CA LEU A 15 -0.92 -2.30 10.71
C LEU A 15 -0.71 -1.07 9.82
N ILE A 16 -1.75 -0.65 9.08
CA ILE A 16 -1.72 0.57 8.27
C ILE A 16 -1.47 1.79 9.16
N GLN A 17 -2.28 1.97 10.22
CA GLN A 17 -2.18 3.10 11.14
C GLN A 17 -0.81 3.16 11.83
N ARG A 18 -0.27 2.02 12.28
CA ARG A 18 1.07 1.94 12.89
C ARG A 18 2.15 2.36 11.90
N THR A 19 2.11 1.79 10.69
CA THR A 19 3.08 2.04 9.61
C THR A 19 3.09 3.51 9.18
N LEU A 20 1.90 4.11 9.07
CA LEU A 20 1.73 5.48 8.59
C LEU A 20 1.76 6.53 9.70
N SER A 21 1.99 6.14 10.94
CA SER A 21 2.11 7.07 12.08
C SER A 21 3.10 8.24 11.85
N PRO A 22 4.22 8.10 11.09
CA PRO A 22 5.08 9.25 10.81
C PRO A 22 4.42 10.35 9.96
N TYR A 23 3.38 10.01 9.18
CA TYR A 23 2.64 10.95 8.32
C TYR A 23 1.46 11.62 9.02
N SER A 24 1.05 11.12 10.20
CA SER A 24 -0.16 11.56 10.89
C SER A 24 -0.06 12.99 11.43
N ASN A 25 1.07 13.36 12.03
CA ASN A 25 1.28 14.67 12.65
C ASN A 25 1.16 15.84 11.66
N LYS A 26 1.35 15.59 10.36
CA LYS A 26 1.23 16.60 9.30
C LYS A 26 -0.10 16.52 8.54
N GLY A 27 -1.02 15.65 8.95
CA GLY A 27 -2.26 15.41 8.20
C GLY A 27 -2.01 14.81 6.81
N THR A 28 -0.86 14.18 6.59
CA THR A 28 -0.41 13.73 5.27
C THR A 28 -0.69 12.25 5.00
N ILE A 29 -1.61 11.62 5.73
CA ILE A 29 -2.04 10.24 5.43
C ILE A 29 -3.02 10.31 4.25
N TYR A 30 -2.53 9.95 3.07
CA TYR A 30 -3.33 9.97 1.83
C TYR A 30 -3.88 8.58 1.50
N LEU A 31 -3.19 7.51 1.89
CA LEU A 31 -3.67 6.13 1.76
C LEU A 31 -4.84 5.86 2.71
N GLN A 32 -6.03 5.63 2.16
CA GLN A 32 -7.26 5.35 2.90
C GLN A 32 -7.45 3.85 3.16
N GLU A 33 -7.17 3.04 2.15
CA GLU A 33 -7.30 1.58 2.22
C GLU A 33 -6.15 0.91 1.46
N ALA A 34 -5.73 -0.25 1.93
CA ALA A 34 -4.77 -1.10 1.22
C ALA A 34 -5.28 -2.55 1.16
N ARG A 35 -5.17 -3.16 -0.02
CA ARG A 35 -5.58 -4.55 -0.26
C ARG A 35 -4.45 -5.31 -0.94
N ARG A 36 -4.22 -6.55 -0.51
CA ARG A 36 -3.30 -7.46 -1.19
C ARG A 36 -4.04 -8.27 -2.25
N VAL A 37 -3.34 -8.59 -3.33
CA VAL A 37 -3.79 -9.52 -4.36
C VAL A 37 -2.65 -10.47 -4.72
N PHE A 38 -2.97 -11.71 -5.08
CA PHE A 38 -1.96 -12.64 -5.57
C PHE A 38 -1.85 -12.52 -7.09
N LYS A 39 -0.64 -12.62 -7.62
CA LYS A 39 -0.41 -12.78 -9.06
C LYS A 39 0.12 -14.18 -9.35
N VAL A 40 -0.58 -14.89 -10.23
CA VAL A 40 -0.20 -16.20 -10.77
C VAL A 40 -0.02 -16.04 -12.28
N GLY A 41 1.22 -16.13 -12.76
CA GLY A 41 1.55 -15.78 -14.14
C GLY A 41 1.28 -14.29 -14.42
N ASP A 42 0.58 -13.97 -15.52
CA ASP A 42 0.10 -12.61 -15.82
C ASP A 42 -1.30 -12.29 -15.25
N SER A 43 -1.92 -13.25 -14.58
CA SER A 43 -3.26 -13.13 -14.02
C SER A 43 -3.20 -12.81 -12.54
N ILE A 44 -4.11 -11.95 -12.06
CA ILE A 44 -4.30 -11.68 -10.64
C ILE A 44 -5.41 -12.62 -10.14
N CYS A 45 -5.25 -13.21 -8.96
CA CYS A 45 -6.22 -14.16 -8.41
C CYS A 45 -6.20 -14.13 -6.88
N SER A 46 -7.24 -14.67 -6.25
CA SER A 46 -7.43 -14.69 -4.79
C SER A 46 -6.94 -15.98 -4.11
N ASP A 47 -6.63 -17.07 -4.83
CA ASP A 47 -6.32 -18.39 -4.24
C ASP A 47 -5.02 -19.06 -4.75
N VAL A 48 -4.52 -20.06 -4.00
CA VAL A 48 -3.09 -20.39 -3.75
C VAL A 48 -2.55 -21.66 -4.45
N ASN A 49 -1.39 -21.58 -5.15
CA ASN A 49 -0.18 -22.43 -4.92
C ASN A 49 0.96 -22.13 -5.92
N SER A 50 2.20 -22.02 -5.42
CA SER A 50 3.50 -21.75 -6.09
C SER A 50 3.83 -20.30 -6.51
N ASP A 51 5.11 -19.91 -6.31
CA ASP A 51 5.80 -18.64 -6.65
C ASP A 51 4.92 -17.38 -6.69
N LYS A 52 4.28 -17.08 -5.55
CA LYS A 52 3.36 -15.97 -5.42
C LYS A 52 4.08 -14.64 -5.45
N LYS A 53 3.92 -13.89 -6.54
CA LYS A 53 4.16 -12.45 -6.53
C LYS A 53 2.97 -11.77 -5.87
N TYR A 54 3.25 -11.02 -4.80
CA TYR A 54 2.25 -10.21 -4.13
C TYR A 54 2.17 -8.84 -4.80
N LEU A 55 0.95 -8.34 -5.01
CA LEU A 55 0.74 -6.92 -5.30
C LEU A 55 -0.11 -6.33 -4.18
N VAL A 56 0.14 -5.07 -3.87
CA VAL A 56 -0.67 -4.29 -2.94
C VAL A 56 -1.27 -3.12 -3.72
N MET A 57 -2.57 -2.96 -3.60
CA MET A 57 -3.35 -1.89 -4.21
C MET A 57 -3.79 -0.93 -3.12
N GLY A 58 -3.66 0.37 -3.38
CA GLY A 58 -4.08 1.43 -2.47
C GLY A 58 -5.25 2.24 -3.03
N GLN A 59 -6.17 2.65 -2.16
CA GLN A 59 -7.09 3.75 -2.43
C GLN A 59 -6.61 5.00 -1.72
N PHE A 60 -6.58 6.13 -2.43
CA PHE A 60 -6.00 7.36 -1.95
C PHE A 60 -7.00 8.51 -2.03
N SER A 61 -6.88 9.44 -1.08
CA SER A 61 -7.56 10.73 -1.10
C SER A 61 -6.59 11.79 -0.62
N ILE A 62 -6.53 12.92 -1.33
CA ILE A 62 -5.71 14.07 -1.00
C ILE A 62 -6.67 15.24 -0.86
N GLY A 63 -6.84 15.75 0.37
CA GLY A 63 -7.72 16.89 0.64
C GLY A 63 -7.08 18.21 0.21
N GLU A 64 -5.82 18.43 0.58
CA GLU A 64 -5.04 19.61 0.22
C GLU A 64 -3.55 19.24 0.10
N SER A 65 -2.81 19.97 -0.74
CA SER A 65 -1.37 19.79 -0.89
C SER A 65 -0.63 20.32 0.34
N CYS A 66 0.20 19.47 0.97
CA CYS A 66 0.87 19.83 2.23
C CYS A 66 2.08 20.77 2.10
N TYR A 67 2.40 21.25 0.89
CA TYR A 67 3.65 21.97 0.59
C TYR A 67 3.50 23.10 -0.43
N ILE A 68 2.33 23.26 -1.02
CA ILE A 68 2.01 24.28 -2.02
C ILE A 68 0.50 24.54 -2.00
N ASP A 69 0.07 25.71 -2.44
CA ASP A 69 -1.36 25.99 -2.66
C ASP A 69 -1.93 25.06 -3.74
N ASP A 70 -3.26 24.93 -3.77
CA ASP A 70 -3.96 24.03 -4.69
C ASP A 70 -3.55 24.27 -6.16
N THR A 71 -3.13 23.19 -6.79
CA THR A 71 -2.69 23.14 -8.19
C THR A 71 -3.80 22.62 -9.12
N GLY A 72 -4.88 22.07 -8.56
CA GLY A 72 -6.00 21.49 -9.30
C GLY A 72 -5.74 20.11 -9.93
N HIS A 73 -4.60 19.47 -9.64
CA HIS A 73 -4.23 18.15 -10.17
C HIS A 73 -3.27 17.40 -9.25
N LEU A 74 -3.02 16.11 -9.55
CA LEU A 74 -2.04 15.31 -8.83
C LEU A 74 -0.62 15.74 -9.18
N ASN A 75 0.14 16.15 -8.18
CA ASN A 75 1.54 16.53 -8.33
C ASN A 75 2.49 15.34 -8.27
N ALA A 76 3.67 15.50 -8.86
CA ALA A 76 4.74 14.49 -8.76
C ALA A 76 5.19 14.26 -7.30
N VAL A 77 5.15 15.28 -6.45
CA VAL A 77 5.48 15.14 -5.02
C VAL A 77 4.43 14.28 -4.30
N GLU A 78 3.15 14.50 -4.59
CA GLU A 78 2.05 13.73 -4.01
C GLU A 78 2.05 12.29 -4.49
N PHE A 79 2.35 12.05 -5.77
CA PHE A 79 2.56 10.71 -6.29
C PHE A 79 3.62 9.95 -5.47
N ASN A 80 4.77 10.59 -5.19
CA ASN A 80 5.82 9.98 -4.39
C ASN A 80 5.40 9.75 -2.94
N ILE A 81 4.64 10.67 -2.33
CA ILE A 81 4.11 10.49 -0.97
C ILE A 81 3.18 9.27 -0.93
N CYS A 82 2.22 9.19 -1.86
CA CYS A 82 1.29 8.07 -1.98
C CYS A 82 2.02 6.74 -2.24
N TYR A 83 3.00 6.74 -3.15
CA TYR A 83 3.83 5.56 -3.44
C TYR A 83 4.58 5.09 -2.20
N ASN A 84 5.22 6.00 -1.47
CA ASN A 84 5.96 5.66 -0.25
C ASN A 84 5.04 5.07 0.81
N GLN A 85 3.86 5.66 1.04
CA GLN A 85 2.88 5.13 2.00
C GLN A 85 2.43 3.71 1.65
N LEU A 86 2.08 3.46 0.38
CA LEU A 86 1.68 2.13 -0.07
C LEU A 86 2.81 1.12 0.00
N LEU A 87 4.03 1.54 -0.36
CA LEU A 87 5.22 0.69 -0.30
C LEU A 87 5.55 0.29 1.14
N TYR A 88 5.53 1.24 2.08
CA TYR A 88 5.77 0.93 3.50
C TYR A 88 4.71 -0.02 4.05
N VAL A 89 3.43 0.17 3.72
CA VAL A 89 2.36 -0.76 4.13
C VAL A 89 2.56 -2.14 3.50
N ALA A 90 2.96 -2.22 2.24
CA ALA A 90 3.24 -3.48 1.56
C ALA A 90 4.41 -4.25 2.21
N ILE A 91 5.49 -3.55 2.55
CA ILE A 91 6.65 -4.14 3.24
C ILE A 91 6.26 -4.59 4.65
N ALA A 92 5.55 -3.74 5.41
CA ALA A 92 5.08 -4.09 6.75
C ALA A 92 4.20 -5.35 6.72
N TRP A 93 3.23 -5.41 5.81
CA TRP A 93 2.41 -6.61 5.63
C TRP A 93 3.26 -7.83 5.26
N GLY A 94 4.23 -7.67 4.36
CA GLY A 94 5.11 -8.76 3.93
C GLY A 94 5.98 -9.31 5.07
N CYS A 95 6.48 -8.46 5.96
CA CYS A 95 7.23 -8.87 7.14
C CYS A 95 6.33 -9.53 8.19
N ASP A 96 5.17 -8.93 8.51
CA ASP A 96 4.20 -9.48 9.47
C ASP A 96 3.73 -10.90 9.10
N GLN A 97 3.58 -11.15 7.80
CA GLN A 97 3.13 -12.43 7.27
C GLN A 97 4.26 -13.38 6.85
N GLN A 98 5.53 -12.99 7.11
CA GLN A 98 6.73 -13.73 6.72
C GLN A 98 6.75 -14.15 5.24
N LYS A 99 6.39 -13.21 4.34
CA LYS A 99 6.30 -13.43 2.88
C LYS A 99 7.46 -12.81 2.08
N LEU A 100 8.36 -12.09 2.74
CA LEU A 100 9.52 -11.48 2.13
C LEU A 100 10.79 -12.19 2.57
N ASP A 101 11.32 -13.07 1.73
CA ASP A 101 12.51 -13.88 2.05
C ASP A 101 13.73 -13.02 2.38
N CYS A 102 13.88 -11.87 1.72
CA CYS A 102 14.95 -10.92 1.99
C CYS A 102 14.82 -10.16 3.31
N PHE A 103 13.70 -10.31 4.03
CA PHE A 103 13.43 -9.63 5.30
C PHE A 103 13.03 -10.58 6.43
N GLN A 104 13.35 -11.88 6.33
CA GLN A 104 12.97 -12.88 7.35
C GLN A 104 13.51 -12.58 8.76
N GLU A 105 14.61 -11.86 8.87
CA GLU A 105 15.20 -11.47 10.16
C GLU A 105 14.59 -10.18 10.75
N LEU A 106 13.72 -9.50 10.00
CA LEU A 106 13.12 -8.23 10.41
C LEU A 106 11.79 -8.46 11.11
N THR A 107 11.68 -7.98 12.35
CA THR A 107 10.44 -8.03 13.17
C THR A 107 9.77 -6.66 13.23
N LEU A 108 8.44 -6.65 13.36
CA LEU A 108 7.62 -5.42 13.39
C LEU A 108 7.21 -5.01 14.80
#